data_AF-A0A965MSZ3-F1
#
_entry.id   AF-A0A965MSZ3-F1
#
_cell.length_a   1.000
_cell.length_b   1.000
_cell.length_c   1.000
_cell.angle_alpha   90.00
_cell.angle_beta   90.00
_cell.angle_gamma   90.00
#
_symmetry.space_group_name_H-M   'P 1'
#
loop_
_entity.id
_entity.type
_entity.pdbx_description
1 polymer ?
#
loop_
_entity_poly.entity_id
_entity_poly.type
_entity_poly.pdbx_seq_one_letter_code
_entity_poly.pdbx_strand_id
1 'polypeptide(L)'
;MSLTGVNQQAEEVDSDSPTREAELAVVRATRDLMVLTPRDKITMDDVCMAAGISRATLYRLFPGGRDVLFDAVRETLLEEFFAGLRSRIEGADTLEELLVRVIVAASCSLRDDSHLAASLATEPGRELENLTLDGLHRIIRVATGFITPFASEFIPASET
;
A
#
# COMPACT_ATOMS: atom_id res chain seq x y z
N MET A 1 -9.09 -15.24 7.74
CA MET A 1 -7.67 -14.81 7.87
C MET A 1 -7.65 -13.63 8.80
N SER A 2 -7.21 -13.88 10.04
CA SER A 2 -7.34 -13.00 11.19
C SER A 2 -6.21 -11.98 11.22
N LEU A 3 -6.56 -10.71 11.37
CA LEU A 3 -5.67 -9.66 11.85
C LEU A 3 -5.84 -9.62 13.38
N THR A 4 -5.13 -10.51 14.07
CA THR A 4 -5.04 -10.49 15.53
C THR A 4 -3.66 -11.00 15.89
N GLY A 5 -2.84 -10.09 16.45
CA GLY A 5 -1.50 -10.42 16.91
C GLY A 5 -0.42 -9.50 16.35
N VAL A 6 -0.55 -8.18 16.52
CA VAL A 6 0.63 -7.32 16.60
C VAL A 6 1.24 -7.60 17.97
N ASN A 7 2.00 -8.69 18.04
CA ASN A 7 2.70 -9.14 19.23
C ASN A 7 3.81 -8.15 19.55
N GLN A 8 3.85 -7.74 20.81
CA GLN A 8 4.72 -6.73 21.39
C GLN A 8 6.08 -7.35 21.73
N GLN A 9 6.75 -7.89 20.71
CA GLN A 9 8.16 -8.20 20.73
C GLN A 9 8.81 -7.34 19.65
N ALA A 10 9.25 -6.16 20.07
CA ALA A 10 10.27 -5.42 19.35
C ALA A 10 11.53 -6.29 19.30
N GLU A 11 11.65 -7.11 18.26
CA GLU A 11 12.95 -7.40 17.69
C GLU A 11 13.56 -6.05 17.31
N GLU A 12 14.76 -5.78 17.79
CA GLU A 12 15.66 -4.77 17.20
C GLU A 12 15.87 -5.17 15.73
N VAL A 13 14.93 -4.80 14.87
CA VAL A 13 15.13 -4.79 13.43
C VAL A 13 16.13 -3.67 13.19
N ASP A 14 17.36 -4.04 12.87
CA ASP A 14 18.43 -3.15 12.45
C ASP A 14 17.95 -2.35 11.22
N SER A 15 17.29 -1.22 11.50
CA SER A 15 16.66 -0.36 10.50
C SER A 15 17.67 0.27 9.54
N ASP A 16 18.97 0.09 9.82
CA ASP A 16 20.12 0.70 9.15
C ASP A 16 21.03 -0.35 8.47
N SER A 17 20.58 -1.62 8.34
CA SER A 17 21.41 -2.62 7.67
C SER A 17 21.59 -2.27 6.18
N PRO A 18 22.82 -2.30 5.63
CA PRO A 18 23.10 -1.91 4.24
C PRO A 18 22.37 -2.79 3.20
N THR A 19 21.95 -3.99 3.59
CA THR A 19 21.11 -4.87 2.76
C THR A 19 19.70 -4.31 2.62
N ARG A 20 19.09 -3.83 3.70
CA ARG A 20 17.73 -3.27 3.70
C ARG A 20 17.66 -1.99 2.87
N GLU A 21 18.65 -1.12 2.98
CA GLU A 21 18.74 0.09 2.15
C GLU A 21 18.83 -0.25 0.65
N ALA A 22 19.62 -1.27 0.30
CA ALA A 22 19.74 -1.73 -1.07
C ALA A 22 18.43 -2.35 -1.59
N GLU A 23 17.72 -3.15 -0.78
CA GLU A 23 16.37 -3.65 -1.12
C GLU A 23 15.40 -2.50 -1.39
N LEU A 24 15.34 -1.53 -0.48
CA LEU A 24 14.45 -0.37 -0.61
C LEU A 24 14.81 0.47 -1.84
N ALA A 25 16.09 0.62 -2.17
CA ALA A 25 16.52 1.32 -3.38
C ALA A 25 16.04 0.60 -4.65
N VAL A 26 16.15 -0.73 -4.70
CA VAL A 26 15.65 -1.54 -5.82
C VAL A 26 14.13 -1.44 -5.94
N VAL A 27 13.41 -1.52 -4.81
CA VAL A 27 11.95 -1.37 -4.77
C VAL A 27 11.52 0.00 -5.30
N ARG A 28 12.16 1.08 -4.84
CA ARG A 28 11.90 2.45 -5.34
C ARG A 28 12.15 2.58 -6.83
N ALA A 29 13.30 2.11 -7.31
CA ALA A 29 13.61 2.15 -8.74
C ALA A 29 12.60 1.34 -9.59
N THR A 30 12.14 0.19 -9.09
CA THR A 30 11.14 -0.64 -9.76
C THR A 30 9.78 0.05 -9.81
N ARG A 31 9.37 0.71 -8.72
CA ARG A 31 8.15 1.53 -8.68
C ARG A 31 8.20 2.64 -9.73
N ASP A 32 9.30 3.37 -9.82
CA ASP A 32 9.44 4.48 -10.76
C ASP A 32 9.35 3.99 -12.21
N LEU A 33 9.91 2.81 -12.52
CA LEU A 33 9.74 2.16 -13.82
C LEU A 33 8.28 1.82 -14.14
N MET A 34 7.48 1.42 -13.15
CA MET A 34 6.06 1.07 -13.33
C MET A 34 5.19 2.26 -13.73
N VAL A 35 5.61 3.50 -13.44
CA VAL A 35 4.90 4.71 -13.89
C VAL A 35 5.04 4.90 -15.40
N LEU A 36 6.18 4.51 -15.97
CA LEU A 36 6.51 4.76 -17.38
C LEU A 36 6.25 3.55 -18.27
N THR A 37 6.26 2.34 -17.70
CA THR A 37 6.27 1.09 -18.45
C THR A 37 5.23 0.11 -17.90
N PRO A 38 4.37 -0.48 -18.77
CA PRO A 38 3.48 -1.57 -18.37
C PRO A 38 4.24 -2.70 -17.66
N ARG A 39 3.67 -3.22 -16.58
CA ARG A 39 4.30 -4.24 -15.72
C ARG A 39 4.90 -5.38 -16.53
N ASP A 40 4.16 -5.95 -17.48
CA ASP A 40 4.54 -7.08 -18.32
C ASP A 40 5.78 -6.84 -19.19
N LYS A 41 6.12 -5.58 -19.47
CA LYS A 41 7.27 -5.19 -20.30
C LYS A 41 8.53 -4.86 -19.50
N ILE A 42 8.43 -4.64 -18.19
CA ILE A 42 9.60 -4.39 -17.34
C ILE A 42 10.46 -5.65 -17.29
N THR A 43 11.76 -5.57 -17.57
CA THR A 43 12.69 -6.69 -17.42
C THR A 43 13.53 -6.57 -16.15
N MET A 44 14.16 -7.67 -15.72
CA MET A 44 15.11 -7.61 -14.58
C MET A 44 16.36 -6.79 -14.91
N ASP A 45 16.67 -6.60 -16.21
CA ASP A 45 17.77 -5.73 -16.65
C ASP A 45 17.40 -4.26 -16.49
N ASP A 46 16.17 -3.90 -16.84
CA ASP A 46 15.68 -2.53 -16.65
C ASP A 46 15.73 -2.16 -15.17
N VAL A 47 15.33 -3.09 -14.28
CA VAL A 47 15.44 -2.91 -12.82
C VAL A 47 16.90 -2.78 -12.39
N CYS A 48 17.80 -3.65 -12.84
CA CYS A 48 19.23 -3.55 -12.53
C CYS A 48 19.81 -2.18 -12.93
N MET A 49 19.48 -1.73 -14.13
CA MET A 49 19.93 -0.46 -14.68
C MET A 49 19.35 0.73 -13.91
N ALA A 50 18.05 0.71 -13.60
CA ALA A 50 17.40 1.77 -12.85
C ALA A 50 17.89 1.87 -11.39
N ALA A 51 18.17 0.72 -10.77
CA ALA A 51 18.69 0.66 -9.40
C ALA A 51 20.23 0.80 -9.31
N GLY A 52 20.95 0.78 -10.44
CA GLY A 52 22.40 0.87 -10.48
C GLY A 52 23.14 -0.35 -9.90
N ILE A 53 22.55 -1.55 -9.99
CA ILE A 53 23.10 -2.78 -9.41
C ILE A 53 23.34 -3.88 -10.45
N SER A 54 24.16 -4.88 -10.09
CA SER A 54 24.35 -6.08 -10.92
C SER A 54 23.19 -7.08 -10.77
N ARG A 55 22.94 -7.89 -11.81
CA ARG A 55 21.98 -9.03 -11.73
C ARG A 55 22.25 -9.96 -10.55
N ALA A 56 23.52 -10.27 -10.29
CA ALA A 56 23.91 -11.14 -9.17
C ALA A 56 23.50 -10.53 -7.82
N THR A 57 23.57 -9.20 -7.68
CA THR A 57 23.09 -8.50 -6.48
C THR A 57 21.58 -8.52 -6.41
N LEU A 58 20.88 -8.26 -7.53
CA LEU A 58 19.41 -8.29 -7.57
C LEU A 58 18.84 -9.65 -7.13
N TYR A 59 19.37 -10.76 -7.66
CA TYR A 59 18.92 -12.11 -7.29
C TYR A 59 19.33 -12.54 -5.88
N ARG A 60 20.37 -11.92 -5.30
CA ARG A 60 20.74 -12.12 -3.89
C ARG A 60 19.78 -11.40 -2.94
N LEU A 61 19.35 -10.19 -3.30
CA LEU A 61 18.38 -9.41 -2.53
C LEU A 61 16.96 -9.99 -2.65
N PHE A 62 16.59 -10.47 -3.85
CA PHE A 62 15.27 -11.02 -4.12
C PHE A 62 15.38 -12.48 -4.62
N PRO A 63 15.62 -13.45 -3.71
CA PRO A 63 15.63 -14.87 -4.05
C PRO A 63 14.21 -15.32 -4.40
N GLY A 64 13.94 -15.48 -5.70
CA GLY A 64 12.60 -15.61 -6.27
C GLY A 64 12.35 -14.63 -7.43
N GLY A 65 13.30 -13.71 -7.65
CA GLY A 65 13.42 -12.90 -8.85
C GLY A 65 12.26 -11.93 -8.98
N ARG A 66 11.62 -11.96 -10.14
CA ARG A 66 10.62 -10.98 -10.54
C ARG A 66 9.43 -10.96 -9.58
N ASP A 67 8.83 -12.10 -9.27
CA ASP A 67 7.58 -12.12 -8.52
C ASP A 67 7.78 -11.60 -7.09
N VAL A 68 8.85 -12.02 -6.43
CA VAL A 68 9.22 -11.53 -5.08
C VAL A 68 9.50 -10.03 -5.08
N LEU A 69 10.20 -9.52 -6.09
CA LEU A 69 10.42 -8.08 -6.22
C LEU A 69 9.09 -7.31 -6.38
N PHE A 70 8.21 -7.76 -7.26
CA PHE A 70 6.91 -7.10 -7.46
C PHE A 70 6.00 -7.21 -6.24
N ASP A 71 6.09 -8.30 -5.48
CA ASP A 71 5.40 -8.45 -4.20
C ASP A 71 5.94 -7.45 -3.16
N ALA A 72 7.27 -7.29 -3.06
CA ALA A 72 7.89 -6.30 -2.17
C ALA A 72 7.51 -4.85 -2.56
N VAL A 73 7.45 -4.53 -3.86
CA VAL A 73 6.94 -3.24 -4.34
C VAL A 73 5.48 -3.05 -3.93
N ARG A 74 4.63 -4.07 -4.11
CA ARG A 74 3.22 -4.01 -3.70
C ARG A 74 3.07 -3.78 -2.20
N GLU A 75 3.83 -4.48 -1.38
CA GLU A 75 3.83 -4.31 0.08
C GLU A 75 4.23 -2.89 0.48
N THR A 76 5.32 -2.38 -0.10
CA THR A 76 5.78 -1.01 0.15
C THR A 76 4.73 0.03 -0.24
N LEU A 77 4.06 -0.13 -1.40
CA LEU A 77 2.99 0.78 -1.82
C LEU A 77 1.78 0.73 -0.88
N LEU A 78 1.42 -0.46 -0.37
CA LEU A 78 0.34 -0.60 0.60
C LEU A 78 0.70 0.06 1.93
N GLU A 79 1.93 -0.13 2.42
CA GLU A 79 2.43 0.50 3.64
C GLU A 79 2.40 2.03 3.53
N GLU A 80 2.93 2.58 2.44
CA GLU A 80 2.91 4.02 2.17
C GLU A 80 1.49 4.57 2.09
N PHE A 81 0.58 3.85 1.43
CA PHE A 81 -0.83 4.22 1.34
C PHE A 81 -1.48 4.31 2.73
N PHE A 82 -1.33 3.28 3.57
CA PHE A 82 -1.91 3.28 4.90
C PHE A 82 -1.23 4.28 5.85
N ALA A 83 0.08 4.50 5.73
CA ALA A 83 0.79 5.54 6.46
C ALA A 83 0.33 6.95 6.06
N GLY A 84 0.12 7.18 4.76
CA GLY A 84 -0.42 8.42 4.22
C GLY A 84 -1.86 8.68 4.67
N LEU A 85 -2.71 7.65 4.69
CA LEU A 85 -4.05 7.75 5.26
C LEU A 85 -4.00 8.07 6.76
N ARG A 86 -3.19 7.31 7.51
CA ARG A 86 -3.04 7.46 8.96
C ARG A 86 -2.63 8.87 9.36
N SER A 87 -1.58 9.40 8.74
CA SER A 87 -1.07 10.74 9.05
C SER A 87 -2.08 11.86 8.79
N ARG A 88 -3.07 11.65 7.90
CA ARG A 88 -4.14 12.61 7.63
C ARG A 88 -5.29 12.53 8.63
N ILE A 89 -5.51 11.37 9.24
CA ILE A 89 -6.65 11.13 10.13
C ILE A 89 -6.29 11.21 11.61
N GLU A 90 -5.02 11.01 11.96
CA GLU A 90 -4.52 11.16 13.33
C GLU A 90 -4.71 12.58 13.85
N GLY A 91 -5.03 12.70 15.15
CA GLY A 91 -5.28 13.98 15.80
C GLY A 91 -6.57 14.67 15.35
N ALA A 92 -7.62 13.91 15.04
CA ALA A 92 -8.98 14.44 14.95
C ALA A 92 -9.53 14.62 16.37
N ASP A 93 -10.19 15.75 16.64
CA ASP A 93 -10.74 16.06 17.97
C ASP A 93 -12.18 15.54 18.15
N THR A 94 -12.84 15.18 17.04
CA THR A 94 -14.23 14.71 17.02
C THR A 94 -14.45 13.60 16.00
N LEU A 95 -15.53 12.82 16.18
CA LEU A 95 -15.94 11.81 15.19
C LEU A 95 -16.24 12.44 13.82
N GLU A 96 -16.90 13.60 13.80
CA GLU A 96 -17.20 14.30 12.55
C GLU A 96 -15.91 14.64 11.79
N GLU A 97 -14.93 15.21 12.49
CA GLU A 97 -13.63 15.53 11.91
C GLU A 97 -12.90 14.29 11.41
N LEU A 98 -12.91 13.20 12.18
CA LEU A 98 -12.33 11.91 11.76
C LEU A 98 -12.97 11.42 10.46
N LEU A 99 -14.29 11.41 10.38
CA LEU A 99 -15.03 10.96 9.20
C LEU A 99 -14.73 11.83 7.98
N VAL A 100 -14.71 13.16 8.14
CA VAL A 100 -14.35 14.08 7.06
C VAL A 100 -12.92 13.82 6.58
N ARG A 101 -11.96 13.73 7.51
CA ARG A 101 -10.55 13.46 7.17
C ARG A 101 -10.38 12.12 6.45
N VAL A 102 -11.03 11.05 6.91
CA VAL A 102 -11.00 9.73 6.26
C VAL A 102 -11.57 9.79 4.84
N ILE A 103 -12.76 10.37 4.67
CA ILE A 103 -13.44 10.45 3.37
C ILE A 103 -12.61 11.28 2.38
N VAL A 104 -12.11 12.45 2.81
CA VAL A 104 -11.27 13.31 1.98
C VAL A 104 -9.97 12.61 1.61
N ALA A 105 -9.28 12.01 2.58
CA ALA A 105 -8.02 11.31 2.34
C ALA A 105 -8.21 10.14 1.37
N ALA A 106 -9.21 9.27 1.59
CA ALA A 106 -9.52 8.16 0.68
C ALA A 106 -9.90 8.65 -0.72
N SER A 107 -10.72 9.70 -0.82
CA SER A 107 -11.16 10.26 -2.11
C SER A 107 -10.00 10.91 -2.88
N CYS A 108 -9.08 11.59 -2.20
CA CYS A 108 -7.85 12.10 -2.82
C CYS A 108 -6.98 10.95 -3.32
N SER A 109 -6.73 9.93 -2.50
CA SER A 109 -5.90 8.80 -2.92
C SER A 109 -6.48 8.04 -4.12
N LEU A 110 -7.80 7.85 -4.18
CA LEU A 110 -8.46 7.23 -5.34
C LEU A 110 -8.35 8.11 -6.61
N ARG A 111 -8.39 9.43 -6.45
CA ARG A 111 -8.25 10.37 -7.57
C ARG A 111 -6.82 10.43 -8.12
N ASP A 112 -5.84 10.32 -7.23
CA ASP A 112 -4.43 10.41 -7.58
C ASP A 112 -3.89 9.08 -8.16
N ASP A 113 -4.68 8.01 -8.10
CA ASP A 113 -4.35 6.72 -8.71
C ASP A 113 -4.56 6.76 -10.24
N SER A 114 -3.46 6.93 -10.97
CA SER A 114 -3.45 6.98 -12.43
C SER A 114 -3.89 5.67 -13.09
N HIS A 115 -3.68 4.52 -12.43
CA HIS A 115 -4.12 3.23 -12.96
C HIS A 115 -5.63 3.09 -12.84
N LEU A 116 -6.19 3.42 -11.69
CA LEU A 116 -7.63 3.43 -11.48
C LEU A 116 -8.31 4.43 -12.43
N ALA A 117 -7.75 5.63 -12.58
CA ALA A 117 -8.24 6.63 -13.52
C ALA A 117 -8.22 6.12 -14.97
N ALA A 118 -7.15 5.44 -15.38
CA ALA A 118 -7.05 4.85 -16.72
C ALA A 118 -8.07 3.72 -16.93
N SER A 119 -8.24 2.81 -15.97
CA SER A 119 -9.23 1.73 -16.02
C SER A 119 -10.66 2.26 -16.08
N LEU A 120 -10.99 3.29 -15.29
CA LEU A 120 -12.30 3.95 -15.32
C LEU A 120 -12.55 4.66 -16.66
N ALA A 121 -11.50 5.18 -17.31
CA ALA A 121 -11.64 5.82 -18.62
C ALA A 121 -11.88 4.80 -19.75
N THR A 122 -11.35 3.58 -19.64
CA THR A 122 -11.46 2.55 -20.68
C THR A 122 -12.62 1.58 -20.45
N GLU A 123 -12.85 1.15 -19.21
CA GLU A 123 -13.79 0.10 -18.82
C GLU A 123 -14.59 0.48 -17.55
N PRO A 124 -15.34 1.60 -17.55
CA PRO A 124 -15.98 2.12 -16.34
C PRO A 124 -16.94 1.13 -15.67
N GLY A 125 -17.74 0.38 -16.45
CA GLY A 125 -18.70 -0.58 -15.90
C GLY A 125 -18.03 -1.71 -15.13
N ARG A 126 -16.96 -2.28 -15.69
CA ARG A 126 -16.23 -3.39 -15.07
C ARG A 126 -15.46 -2.93 -13.84
N GLU A 127 -14.85 -1.75 -13.89
CA GLU A 127 -14.12 -1.21 -12.76
C GLU A 127 -15.06 -0.80 -11.61
N LEU A 128 -16.24 -0.23 -11.92
CA LEU A 128 -17.26 0.02 -10.92
C LEU A 128 -17.80 -1.28 -10.30
N GLU A 129 -18.03 -2.32 -11.09
CA GLU A 129 -18.42 -3.65 -10.59
C GLU A 129 -17.37 -4.21 -9.61
N ASN A 130 -16.08 -4.13 -9.96
CA ASN A 130 -14.99 -4.52 -9.08
C ASN A 130 -14.96 -3.71 -7.77
N LEU A 131 -15.23 -2.42 -7.82
CA LEU A 131 -15.20 -1.55 -6.64
C LEU A 131 -16.45 -1.63 -5.77
N THR A 132 -17.59 -2.05 -6.33
CA THR A 132 -18.91 -1.95 -5.67
C THR A 132 -19.61 -3.28 -5.43
N LEU A 133 -19.57 -4.21 -6.38
CA LEU A 133 -20.26 -5.49 -6.25
C LEU A 133 -19.31 -6.56 -5.73
N ASP A 134 -18.21 -6.78 -6.43
CA ASP A 134 -17.29 -7.89 -6.13
C ASP A 134 -16.32 -7.54 -4.99
N GLY A 135 -15.77 -6.32 -5.03
CA GLY A 135 -14.73 -5.89 -4.09
C GLY A 135 -15.23 -5.25 -2.81
N LEU A 136 -16.50 -4.82 -2.76
CA LEU A 136 -17.02 -4.00 -1.65
C LEU A 136 -16.89 -4.71 -0.29
N HIS A 137 -17.18 -6.00 -0.22
CA HIS A 137 -17.00 -6.76 1.03
C HIS A 137 -15.55 -6.75 1.54
N ARG A 138 -14.58 -6.83 0.62
CA ARG A 138 -13.16 -6.76 0.96
C ARG A 138 -12.78 -5.34 1.38
N ILE A 139 -13.26 -4.33 0.64
CA ILE A 139 -13.00 -2.91 0.92
C ILE A 139 -13.55 -2.55 2.30
N ILE A 140 -14.80 -2.88 2.60
CA ILE A 140 -15.42 -2.63 3.91
C ILE A 140 -14.61 -3.31 5.01
N ARG A 141 -14.25 -4.60 4.85
CA ARG A 141 -13.47 -5.32 5.88
C ARG A 141 -12.14 -4.63 6.19
N VAL A 142 -11.42 -4.19 5.16
CA VAL A 142 -10.13 -3.50 5.31
C VAL A 142 -10.34 -2.10 5.91
N ALA A 143 -11.30 -1.33 5.40
CA ALA A 143 -11.63 -0.01 5.89
C ALA A 143 -12.06 -0.03 7.36
N THR A 144 -12.93 -0.96 7.76
CA THR A 144 -13.33 -1.16 9.15
C THR A 144 -12.12 -1.47 10.02
N GLY A 145 -11.29 -2.45 9.66
CA GLY A 145 -10.09 -2.80 10.42
C GLY A 145 -9.12 -1.62 10.57
N PHE A 146 -9.04 -0.76 9.56
CA PHE A 146 -8.19 0.44 9.58
C PHE A 146 -8.78 1.59 10.42
N ILE A 147 -10.09 1.86 10.31
CA ILE A 147 -10.75 3.02 10.94
C ILE A 147 -11.10 2.74 12.41
N THR A 148 -11.46 1.51 12.77
CA THR A 148 -11.92 1.15 14.13
C THR A 148 -11.01 1.65 15.25
N PRO A 149 -9.66 1.51 15.19
CA PRO A 149 -8.78 2.03 16.23
C PRO A 149 -8.97 3.54 16.49
N PHE A 150 -9.20 4.33 15.45
CA PHE A 150 -9.37 5.79 15.55
C PHE A 150 -10.79 6.18 15.98
N ALA A 151 -11.81 5.44 15.52
CA ALA A 151 -13.20 5.73 15.87
C ALA A 151 -13.57 5.29 17.29
N SER A 152 -12.84 4.31 17.86
CA SER A 152 -13.15 3.73 19.17
C SER A 152 -13.11 4.74 20.33
N GLU A 153 -12.34 5.83 20.20
CA GLU A 153 -12.27 6.89 21.19
C GLU A 153 -13.56 7.73 21.25
N PHE A 154 -14.29 7.83 20.14
CA PHE A 154 -15.48 8.69 20.02
C PHE A 154 -16.81 7.94 20.13
N ILE A 155 -16.78 6.61 20.05
CA ILE A 155 -17.97 5.77 20.13
C ILE A 155 -17.97 5.11 21.52
N PRO A 156 -18.84 5.54 22.46
CA PRO A 156 -18.94 4.87 23.74
C PRO A 156 -19.26 3.40 23.50
N ALA A 157 -18.58 2.50 24.23
CA ALA A 157 -18.91 1.09 24.22
C ALA A 157 -20.42 0.96 24.46
N SER A 158 -21.13 0.38 23.50
CA SER A 158 -22.56 0.14 23.64
C SER A 158 -22.76 -0.75 24.86
N GLU A 159 -23.18 -0.15 25.98
CA GLU A 159 -23.65 -0.89 27.14
C GLU A 159 -24.72 -1.87 26.64
N THR A 160 -24.39 -3.15 26.68
CA THR A 160 -25.29 -4.26 26.37
C THR A 160 -25.54 -5.04 27.65
#